data_AF-A0A8C2PY70-F1
#
_entry.id   AF-A0A8C2PY70-F1
#
_cell.length_a   1.000
_cell.length_b   1.000
_cell.length_c   1.000
_cell.angle_alpha   90.00
_cell.angle_beta   90.00
_cell.angle_gamma   90.00
#
_symmetry.space_group_name_H-M   'P 1'
#
loop_
_entity.id
_entity.type
_entity.pdbx_description
1 polymer ?
#
loop_
_entity_poly.entity_id
_entity_poly.type
_entity_poly.pdbx_seq_one_letter_code
_entity_poly.pdbx_strand_id
1 'polypeptide(L)'
;MAALYISFLFLLLFCLVFSLPTGRNSICGYKSCPATNPSMLNVHLVPHTHDDVGWLKTVDQYYYGDRNYIQHAGVQYILDSVIDQLQKDPARRFIYVETAFFYRWWRQQSQDTRRIVTQLVNEGRLEFINGGWCMSDEATTHYSAVIDQMTLGLRFLNDTFGECGRPRVAWHIDPFGHAREHASIFAQMGYDGFFFGRLDYQDKARRMKTKEMEMLWRASESLTPPLADLFTVFQILP
;
A
#
# COMPACT_ATOMS: atom_id res chain seq x y z
N MET A 1 -28.89 -54.18 3.19
CA MET A 1 -27.60 -53.54 2.85
C MET A 1 -27.65 -52.61 1.63
N ALA A 2 -28.59 -52.74 0.68
CA ALA A 2 -28.66 -51.86 -0.49
C ALA A 2 -29.15 -50.41 -0.20
N ALA A 3 -29.98 -50.21 0.83
CA ALA A 3 -30.56 -48.89 1.13
C ALA A 3 -29.56 -47.87 1.72
N LEU A 4 -28.48 -48.31 2.39
CA LEU A 4 -27.46 -47.42 2.93
C LEU A 4 -26.54 -46.80 1.86
N TYR A 5 -26.35 -47.50 0.73
CA TYR A 5 -25.48 -47.03 -0.35
C TYR A 5 -26.10 -45.87 -1.15
N ILE A 6 -27.43 -45.83 -1.26
CA ILE A 6 -28.14 -44.80 -2.02
C ILE A 6 -28.13 -43.46 -1.25
N SER A 7 -28.26 -43.47 0.08
CA SER A 7 -28.16 -42.26 0.91
C SER A 7 -26.74 -41.67 0.95
N PHE A 8 -25.70 -42.51 0.84
CA PHE A 8 -24.31 -42.03 0.81
C PHE A 8 -23.95 -41.38 -0.53
N LEU A 9 -24.49 -41.89 -1.65
CA LEU A 9 -24.32 -41.27 -2.97
C LEU A 9 -25.00 -39.90 -3.07
N PHE A 10 -26.17 -39.72 -2.46
CA PHE A 10 -26.87 -38.43 -2.46
C PHE A 10 -26.17 -37.37 -1.59
N LEU A 11 -25.55 -37.76 -0.46
CA LEU A 11 -24.74 -36.85 0.36
C LEU A 11 -23.43 -36.43 -0.34
N LEU A 12 -22.78 -37.36 -1.05
CA LEU A 12 -21.58 -37.05 -1.83
C LEU A 12 -21.88 -36.12 -3.01
N LEU A 13 -23.02 -36.28 -3.69
CA LEU A 13 -23.44 -35.35 -4.74
C LEU A 13 -23.80 -33.96 -4.20
N PHE A 14 -24.37 -33.85 -3.00
CA PHE A 14 -24.71 -32.55 -2.41
C PHE A 14 -23.47 -31.78 -1.94
N CYS A 15 -22.41 -32.46 -1.49
CA CYS A 15 -21.13 -31.83 -1.16
C CYS A 15 -20.33 -31.39 -2.39
N LEU A 16 -20.52 -32.04 -3.55
CA LEU A 16 -19.83 -31.69 -4.80
C LEU A 16 -20.42 -30.46 -5.51
N VAL A 17 -21.65 -30.05 -5.18
CA VAL A 17 -22.32 -28.90 -5.83
C VAL A 17 -22.02 -27.55 -5.14
N PHE A 18 -21.39 -27.54 -3.95
CA PHE A 18 -21.07 -26.30 -3.23
C PHE A 18 -19.60 -25.87 -3.22
N SER A 19 -18.76 -26.50 -4.02
CA SER A 19 -17.35 -26.09 -4.18
C SER A 19 -17.07 -25.60 -5.60
N LEU A 20 -17.89 -24.66 -6.10
CA LEU A 20 -17.41 -23.78 -7.16
C LEU A 20 -16.34 -22.88 -6.52
N PRO A 21 -15.05 -22.98 -6.89
CA PRO A 21 -14.10 -21.97 -6.49
C PRO A 21 -14.59 -20.67 -7.14
N THR A 22 -15.16 -19.76 -6.34
CA THR A 22 -15.35 -18.35 -6.71
C THR A 22 -14.00 -17.61 -6.72
N GLY A 23 -12.93 -18.31 -7.07
CA GLY A 23 -11.63 -17.72 -7.33
C GLY A 23 -11.71 -16.96 -8.64
N ARG A 24 -12.19 -15.71 -8.61
CA ARG A 24 -11.73 -14.73 -9.58
C ARG A 24 -10.20 -14.73 -9.46
N ASN A 25 -9.50 -15.20 -10.50
CA ASN A 25 -8.04 -15.13 -10.56
C ASN A 25 -7.63 -13.66 -10.42
N SER A 26 -7.14 -13.27 -9.26
CA SER A 26 -6.57 -11.94 -9.04
C SER A 26 -5.21 -11.85 -9.75
N ILE A 27 -4.96 -10.70 -10.39
CA ILE A 27 -3.72 -10.44 -11.15
C ILE A 27 -2.80 -9.47 -10.39
N CYS A 28 -3.23 -8.93 -9.26
CA CYS A 28 -2.54 -7.94 -8.40
C CYS A 28 -1.05 -8.26 -8.05
N GLY A 29 -0.38 -7.26 -7.45
CA GLY A 29 1.05 -7.34 -7.11
C GLY A 29 1.92 -7.38 -8.37
N TYR A 30 3.06 -8.07 -8.32
CA TYR A 30 4.01 -8.13 -9.46
C TYR A 30 3.40 -8.68 -10.76
N LYS A 31 2.39 -9.54 -10.67
CA LYS A 31 1.68 -10.08 -11.84
C LYS A 31 0.87 -9.02 -12.59
N SER A 32 0.57 -7.90 -11.93
CA SER A 32 -0.19 -6.79 -12.51
C SER A 32 0.71 -5.69 -13.07
N CYS A 33 2.05 -5.80 -12.99
CA CYS A 33 2.95 -4.74 -13.47
C CYS A 33 2.72 -4.45 -14.97
N PRO A 34 2.76 -3.17 -15.41
CA PRO A 34 2.71 -2.84 -16.83
C PRO A 34 3.93 -3.41 -17.56
N ALA A 35 3.78 -3.70 -18.84
CA ALA A 35 4.90 -4.11 -19.67
C ALA A 35 5.90 -2.95 -19.85
N THR A 36 7.18 -3.27 -19.73
CA THR A 36 8.31 -2.35 -20.02
C THR A 36 8.94 -2.68 -21.36
N ASN A 37 9.64 -1.71 -21.97
CA ASN A 37 10.47 -1.95 -23.15
C ASN A 37 11.96 -1.97 -22.77
N PRO A 38 12.66 -3.13 -22.83
CA PRO A 38 14.06 -3.24 -22.42
C PRO A 38 15.04 -2.42 -23.27
N SER A 39 14.65 -2.03 -24.48
CA SER A 39 15.49 -1.26 -25.41
C SER A 39 15.32 0.25 -25.31
N MET A 40 14.46 0.73 -24.38
CA MET A 40 14.13 2.14 -24.23
C MET A 40 14.25 2.58 -22.76
N LEU A 41 14.32 3.90 -22.56
CA LEU A 41 14.06 4.49 -21.25
C LEU A 41 12.59 4.26 -20.89
N ASN A 42 12.34 3.64 -19.73
CA ASN A 42 10.99 3.46 -19.20
C ASN A 42 10.73 4.56 -18.17
N VAL A 43 9.66 5.32 -18.37
CA VAL A 43 9.23 6.37 -17.44
C VAL A 43 7.97 5.88 -16.74
N HIS A 44 8.08 5.60 -15.44
CA HIS A 44 6.95 5.17 -14.61
C HIS A 44 6.27 6.39 -14.01
N LEU A 45 5.08 6.72 -14.51
CA LEU A 45 4.22 7.72 -13.89
C LEU A 45 3.50 7.07 -12.71
N VAL A 46 3.68 7.63 -11.51
CA VAL A 46 3.12 7.08 -10.27
C VAL A 46 2.17 8.09 -9.64
N PRO A 47 0.87 8.10 -10.00
CA PRO A 47 -0.11 9.00 -9.42
C PRO A 47 -0.36 8.66 -7.95
N HIS A 48 -0.25 9.66 -7.08
CA HIS A 48 -0.44 9.54 -5.64
C HIS A 48 -1.06 10.80 -5.04
N THR A 49 -1.49 10.70 -3.79
CA THR A 49 -1.81 11.82 -2.91
C THR A 49 -1.01 11.66 -1.62
N HIS A 50 -0.66 12.76 -0.97
CA HIS A 50 -0.04 12.73 0.35
C HIS A 50 -1.03 13.34 1.34
N ASP A 51 -1.66 12.49 2.14
CA ASP A 51 -2.78 12.88 3.00
C ASP A 51 -2.34 12.84 4.46
N ASP A 52 -1.80 13.96 4.97
CA ASP A 52 -1.35 14.08 6.36
C ASP A 52 -2.47 13.69 7.35
N VAL A 53 -2.18 12.74 8.24
CA VAL A 53 -3.10 12.32 9.31
C VAL A 53 -3.04 13.31 10.48
N GLY A 54 -3.33 14.59 10.16
CA GLY A 54 -3.21 15.74 11.04
C GLY A 54 -1.89 16.50 10.84
N TRP A 55 -2.00 17.80 10.59
CA TRP A 55 -0.86 18.73 10.44
C TRP A 55 -1.32 20.18 10.67
N LEU A 56 -1.84 20.84 9.62
CA LEU A 56 -2.47 22.17 9.75
C LEU A 56 -3.93 22.09 10.14
N LYS A 57 -4.59 20.99 9.78
CA LYS A 57 -5.96 20.67 10.18
C LYS A 57 -5.99 19.37 11.00
N THR A 58 -7.08 19.15 11.73
CA THR A 58 -7.31 17.86 12.38
C THR A 58 -7.62 16.77 11.34
N VAL A 59 -7.48 15.50 11.71
CA VAL A 59 -7.82 14.35 10.85
C VAL A 59 -9.24 14.49 10.29
N ASP A 60 -10.23 14.81 11.12
CA ASP A 60 -11.63 14.96 10.68
C ASP A 60 -11.82 16.13 9.71
N GLN A 61 -11.13 17.24 9.95
CA GLN A 61 -11.19 18.42 9.07
C GLN A 61 -10.56 18.14 7.70
N TYR A 62 -9.44 17.41 7.66
CA TYR A 62 -8.88 16.90 6.40
C TYR A 62 -9.81 15.92 5.72
N TYR A 63 -10.42 14.99 6.48
CA TYR A 63 -11.30 14.00 5.89
C TYR A 63 -12.52 14.62 5.22
N TYR A 64 -13.25 15.46 5.96
CA TYR A 64 -14.51 16.04 5.48
C TYR A 64 -14.32 17.26 4.56
N GLY A 65 -13.12 17.82 4.49
CA GLY A 65 -12.90 19.08 3.76
C GLY A 65 -13.39 20.32 4.50
N ASP A 66 -13.40 20.28 5.83
CA ASP A 66 -13.75 21.44 6.67
C ASP A 66 -12.56 22.40 6.78
N ARG A 67 -12.84 23.66 7.15
CA ARG A 67 -11.86 24.74 7.36
C ARG A 67 -10.87 24.90 6.20
N ASN A 68 -11.37 24.85 4.98
CA ASN A 68 -10.54 25.01 3.78
C ASN A 68 -9.84 26.37 3.65
N TYR A 69 -10.22 27.36 4.47
CA TYR A 69 -9.48 28.61 4.60
C TYR A 69 -8.10 28.45 5.29
N ILE A 70 -7.89 27.36 6.06
CA ILE A 70 -6.57 27.01 6.64
C ILE A 70 -5.74 26.31 5.58
N GLN A 71 -6.28 25.24 5.00
CA GLN A 71 -5.69 24.49 3.90
C GLN A 71 -6.80 23.82 3.10
N HIS A 72 -6.79 24.03 1.78
CA HIS A 72 -7.76 23.45 0.87
C HIS A 72 -7.45 21.96 0.65
N ALA A 73 -8.14 21.09 1.38
CA ALA A 73 -7.93 19.64 1.34
C ALA A 73 -9.14 18.91 1.89
N GLY A 74 -9.59 17.84 1.21
CA GLY A 74 -10.75 17.02 1.58
C GLY A 74 -10.60 15.58 1.10
N VAL A 75 -10.13 14.69 1.98
CA VAL A 75 -9.69 13.33 1.60
C VAL A 75 -10.83 12.46 1.06
N GLN A 76 -12.05 12.60 1.57
CA GLN A 76 -13.20 11.86 1.05
C GLN A 76 -13.41 12.11 -0.46
N TYR A 77 -13.24 13.36 -0.90
CA TYR A 77 -13.44 13.74 -2.30
C TYR A 77 -12.30 13.26 -3.20
N ILE A 78 -11.08 13.15 -2.65
CA ILE A 78 -9.93 12.56 -3.34
C ILE A 78 -10.22 11.09 -3.63
N LEU A 79 -10.60 10.32 -2.61
CA LEU A 79 -10.92 8.90 -2.76
C LEU A 79 -12.08 8.67 -3.73
N ASP A 80 -13.18 9.42 -3.59
CA ASP A 80 -14.33 9.32 -4.51
C ASP A 80 -13.91 9.57 -5.97
N SER A 81 -13.11 10.62 -6.19
CA SER A 81 -12.64 10.99 -7.53
C SER A 81 -11.66 9.97 -8.10
N VAL A 82 -10.74 9.44 -7.29
CA VAL A 82 -9.81 8.39 -7.72
C VAL A 82 -10.56 7.16 -8.19
N ILE A 83 -11.56 6.70 -7.43
CA ILE A 83 -12.34 5.50 -7.80
C ILE A 83 -13.16 5.74 -9.08
N ASP A 84 -13.76 6.92 -9.23
CA ASP A 84 -14.43 7.31 -10.48
C ASP A 84 -13.45 7.34 -11.67
N GLN A 85 -12.27 7.94 -11.51
CA GLN A 85 -11.29 8.05 -12.59
C GLN A 85 -10.65 6.72 -12.96
N LEU A 86 -10.42 5.83 -12.00
CA LEU A 86 -9.95 4.48 -12.28
C LEU A 86 -11.01 3.69 -13.09
N GLN A 87 -12.30 3.81 -12.80
CA GLN A 87 -13.32 3.10 -13.59
C GLN A 87 -13.36 3.53 -15.07
N LYS A 88 -12.97 4.77 -15.39
CA LYS A 88 -13.07 5.33 -16.74
C LYS A 88 -12.03 4.81 -17.73
N ASP A 89 -10.90 4.28 -17.26
CA ASP A 89 -9.82 3.85 -18.14
C ASP A 89 -8.99 2.75 -17.46
N PRO A 90 -8.95 1.51 -18.00
CA PRO A 90 -8.25 0.37 -17.41
C PRO A 90 -6.73 0.56 -17.31
N ALA A 91 -6.13 1.48 -18.07
CA ALA A 91 -4.69 1.74 -18.01
C ALA A 91 -4.29 2.58 -16.78
N ARG A 92 -5.25 3.33 -16.20
CA ARG A 92 -4.97 4.20 -15.04
C ARG A 92 -4.66 3.39 -13.80
N ARG A 93 -3.73 3.92 -13.02
CA ARG A 93 -3.34 3.42 -11.70
C ARG A 93 -3.26 4.53 -10.69
N PHE A 94 -3.40 4.16 -9.42
CA PHE A 94 -3.22 5.06 -8.30
C PHE A 94 -2.66 4.29 -7.11
N ILE A 95 -1.70 4.89 -6.40
CA ILE A 95 -1.20 4.38 -5.12
C ILE A 95 -1.81 5.18 -3.97
N TYR A 96 -2.21 4.50 -2.91
CA TYR A 96 -2.75 5.12 -1.70
C TYR A 96 -2.01 4.63 -0.45
N VAL A 97 -1.78 5.53 0.51
CA VAL A 97 -0.82 5.33 1.61
C VAL A 97 -1.50 5.26 2.99
N GLU A 98 -2.21 6.31 3.41
CA GLU A 98 -2.63 6.48 4.80
C GLU A 98 -3.92 5.71 5.14
N THR A 99 -3.75 4.50 5.65
CA THR A 99 -4.87 3.58 5.93
C THR A 99 -5.90 4.14 6.91
N ALA A 100 -5.54 5.08 7.79
CA ALA A 100 -6.48 5.75 8.69
C ALA A 100 -7.65 6.41 7.94
N PHE A 101 -7.34 7.14 6.86
CA PHE A 101 -8.35 7.81 6.05
C PHE A 101 -9.11 6.81 5.18
N PHE A 102 -8.41 5.87 4.56
CA PHE A 102 -9.06 4.84 3.74
C PHE A 102 -10.04 3.99 4.57
N TYR A 103 -9.65 3.59 5.79
CA TYR A 103 -10.52 2.85 6.71
C TYR A 103 -11.81 3.63 7.00
N ARG A 104 -11.69 4.92 7.30
CA ARG A 104 -12.84 5.78 7.57
C ARG A 104 -13.75 5.88 6.36
N TRP A 105 -13.17 6.14 5.18
CA TRP A 105 -13.89 6.19 3.91
C TRP A 105 -14.60 4.89 3.59
N TRP A 106 -13.87 3.77 3.66
CA TRP A 106 -14.37 2.43 3.38
C TRP A 106 -15.62 2.09 4.19
N ARG A 107 -15.65 2.46 5.48
CA ARG A 107 -16.81 2.22 6.36
C ARG A 107 -18.06 2.97 5.96
N GLN A 108 -17.94 4.09 5.24
CA GLN A 108 -19.05 4.90 4.77
C GLN A 108 -19.57 4.46 3.39
N GLN A 109 -18.83 3.58 2.69
CA GLN A 109 -19.19 3.17 1.33
C GLN A 109 -20.31 2.15 1.26
N SER A 110 -21.10 2.24 0.18
CA SER A 110 -22.11 1.25 -0.20
C SER A 110 -21.46 -0.08 -0.59
N GLN A 111 -22.26 -1.16 -0.61
CA GLN A 111 -21.75 -2.46 -1.07
C GLN A 111 -21.26 -2.41 -2.53
N ASP A 112 -21.89 -1.61 -3.38
CA ASP A 112 -21.53 -1.51 -4.79
C ASP A 112 -20.16 -0.84 -4.96
N THR A 113 -19.93 0.29 -4.27
CA THR A 113 -18.62 0.94 -4.26
C THR A 113 -17.54 0.02 -3.68
N ARG A 114 -17.83 -0.70 -2.59
CA ARG A 114 -16.89 -1.68 -2.03
C ARG A 114 -16.52 -2.77 -3.04
N ARG A 115 -17.50 -3.31 -3.79
CA ARG A 115 -17.22 -4.30 -4.85
C ARG A 115 -16.35 -3.73 -5.97
N ILE A 116 -16.62 -2.50 -6.40
CA ILE A 116 -15.80 -1.79 -7.40
C ILE A 116 -14.36 -1.64 -6.93
N VAL A 117 -14.16 -1.14 -5.71
CA VAL A 117 -12.83 -0.93 -5.13
C VAL A 117 -12.09 -2.26 -4.96
N THR A 118 -12.74 -3.30 -4.44
CA THR A 118 -12.15 -4.63 -4.33
C THR A 118 -11.73 -5.17 -5.70
N GLN A 119 -12.52 -4.92 -6.75
CA GLN A 119 -12.12 -5.28 -8.12
C GLN A 119 -10.87 -4.51 -8.57
N LEU A 120 -10.83 -3.18 -8.38
CA LEU A 120 -9.67 -2.36 -8.75
C LEU A 120 -8.39 -2.79 -8.02
N VAL A 121 -8.49 -3.19 -6.75
CA VAL A 121 -7.37 -3.74 -5.97
C VAL A 121 -6.93 -5.11 -6.51
N ASN A 122 -7.88 -6.00 -6.82
CA ASN A 122 -7.57 -7.33 -7.38
C ASN A 122 -6.95 -7.27 -8.79
N GLU A 123 -7.21 -6.20 -9.54
CA GLU A 123 -6.61 -5.90 -10.84
C GLU A 123 -5.25 -5.18 -10.73
N GLY A 124 -4.83 -4.76 -9.53
CA GLY A 124 -3.60 -3.98 -9.32
C GLY A 124 -3.68 -2.54 -9.84
N ARG A 125 -4.89 -1.99 -9.94
CA ARG A 125 -5.15 -0.64 -10.46
C ARG A 125 -5.22 0.40 -9.34
N LEU A 126 -5.75 -0.01 -8.19
CA LEU A 126 -5.55 0.69 -6.93
C LEU A 126 -4.60 -0.15 -6.08
N GLU A 127 -3.45 0.40 -5.73
CA GLU A 127 -2.44 -0.31 -4.95
C GLU A 127 -2.21 0.41 -3.61
N PHE A 128 -2.12 -0.36 -2.54
CA PHE A 128 -1.71 0.18 -1.23
C PHE A 128 -0.20 0.06 -1.09
N ILE A 129 0.44 1.18 -0.74
CA ILE A 129 1.87 1.22 -0.42
C ILE A 129 2.05 1.74 1.00
N ASN A 130 3.13 1.35 1.67
CA ASN A 130 3.32 1.51 3.12
C ASN A 130 2.26 0.81 3.99
N GLY A 131 0.96 1.05 3.80
CA GLY A 131 -0.14 0.33 4.46
C GLY A 131 -0.22 0.49 5.98
N GLY A 132 0.62 1.31 6.60
CA GLY A 132 0.48 1.71 7.99
C GLY A 132 -0.78 2.55 8.22
N TRP A 133 -1.14 2.73 9.49
CA TRP A 133 -2.23 3.64 9.85
C TRP A 133 -1.95 5.07 9.38
N CYS A 134 -0.69 5.50 9.51
CA CYS A 134 -0.14 6.73 8.92
C CYS A 134 1.26 6.46 8.35
N MET A 135 1.82 7.46 7.66
CA MET A 135 3.25 7.56 7.42
C MET A 135 3.90 8.09 8.69
N SER A 136 4.50 7.22 9.51
CA SER A 136 5.04 7.61 10.81
C SER A 136 6.31 8.45 10.66
N ASP A 137 6.55 9.34 11.62
CA ASP A 137 7.90 9.87 11.85
C ASP A 137 8.91 8.74 12.12
N GLU A 138 10.19 9.04 11.96
CA GLU A 138 11.30 8.11 12.18
C GLU A 138 12.25 8.55 13.29
N ALA A 139 12.20 9.82 13.72
CA ALA A 139 13.10 10.35 14.74
C ALA A 139 12.59 10.17 16.17
N THR A 140 11.27 10.33 16.38
CA THR A 140 10.66 10.46 17.71
C THR A 140 9.77 9.27 18.08
N THR A 141 9.65 8.28 17.21
CA THR A 141 8.82 7.09 17.43
C THR A 141 9.61 5.97 18.10
N HIS A 142 8.99 5.29 19.07
CA HIS A 142 9.51 4.02 19.58
C HIS A 142 9.18 2.88 18.61
N TYR A 143 10.11 1.95 18.38
CA TYR A 143 9.94 0.86 17.40
C TYR A 143 8.67 0.03 17.63
N SER A 144 8.29 -0.24 18.88
CA SER A 144 7.07 -0.98 19.19
C SER A 144 5.80 -0.25 18.72
N ALA A 145 5.76 1.07 18.86
CA ALA A 145 4.64 1.88 18.41
C ALA A 145 4.57 1.95 16.88
N VAL A 146 5.72 1.94 16.20
CA VAL A 146 5.79 1.79 14.73
C VAL A 146 5.19 0.45 14.31
N ILE A 147 5.56 -0.65 14.99
CA ILE A 147 5.00 -1.98 14.70
C ILE A 147 3.48 -2.00 14.95
N ASP A 148 3.00 -1.41 16.04
CA ASP A 148 1.56 -1.35 16.36
C ASP A 148 0.76 -0.62 15.27
N GLN A 149 1.19 0.58 14.88
CA GLN A 149 0.48 1.37 13.86
C GLN A 149 0.55 0.73 12.47
N MET A 150 1.69 0.11 12.13
CA MET A 150 1.82 -0.67 10.88
C MET A 150 0.87 -1.86 10.88
N THR A 151 0.88 -2.62 11.98
CA THR A 151 0.03 -3.81 12.13
C THR A 151 -1.45 -3.46 12.03
N LEU A 152 -1.88 -2.34 12.61
CA LEU A 152 -3.27 -1.89 12.55
C LEU A 152 -3.73 -1.66 11.10
N GLY A 153 -2.95 -0.92 10.30
CA GLY A 153 -3.27 -0.65 8.91
C GLY A 153 -3.21 -1.92 8.05
N LEU A 154 -2.10 -2.67 8.14
CA LEU A 154 -1.87 -3.89 7.36
C LEU A 154 -2.91 -4.97 7.65
N ARG A 155 -3.34 -5.11 8.91
CA ARG A 155 -4.41 -6.04 9.28
C ARG A 155 -5.72 -5.67 8.60
N PHE A 156 -6.12 -4.40 8.64
CA PHE A 156 -7.33 -3.97 7.97
C PHE A 156 -7.28 -4.23 6.46
N LEU A 157 -6.16 -3.94 5.81
CA LEU A 157 -5.98 -4.21 4.37
C LEU A 157 -6.06 -5.70 4.05
N ASN A 158 -5.40 -6.54 4.85
CA ASN A 158 -5.44 -7.99 4.69
C ASN A 158 -6.86 -8.56 4.92
N ASP A 159 -7.54 -8.13 5.98
CA ASP A 159 -8.90 -8.60 6.31
C ASP A 159 -9.92 -8.15 5.23
N THR A 160 -9.65 -7.05 4.52
CA THR A 160 -10.56 -6.48 3.52
C THR A 160 -10.28 -6.95 2.09
N PHE A 161 -9.01 -7.07 1.70
CA PHE A 161 -8.59 -7.31 0.31
C PHE A 161 -7.67 -8.54 0.15
N GLY A 162 -7.34 -9.24 1.23
CA GLY A 162 -6.48 -10.41 1.22
C GLY A 162 -5.09 -10.10 0.64
N GLU A 163 -4.55 -11.06 -0.12
CA GLU A 163 -3.21 -10.95 -0.71
C GLU A 163 -3.03 -9.70 -1.60
N CYS A 164 -4.09 -9.27 -2.31
CA CYS A 164 -4.03 -8.09 -3.17
C CYS A 164 -4.01 -6.76 -2.41
N GLY A 165 -4.43 -6.75 -1.16
CA GLY A 165 -4.29 -5.58 -0.28
C GLY A 165 -2.91 -5.44 0.34
N ARG A 166 -2.03 -6.44 0.19
CA ARG A 166 -0.73 -6.46 0.86
C ARG A 166 0.28 -5.57 0.12
N PRO A 167 0.77 -4.48 0.76
CA PRO A 167 1.81 -3.65 0.16
C PRO A 167 3.10 -4.42 -0.13
N ARG A 168 3.86 -3.95 -1.12
CA ARG A 168 5.19 -4.50 -1.48
C ARG A 168 6.32 -3.52 -1.22
N VAL A 169 6.01 -2.22 -1.19
CA VAL A 169 6.98 -1.15 -0.99
C VAL A 169 6.54 -0.20 0.13
N ALA A 170 7.48 0.21 0.96
CA ALA A 170 7.30 1.24 1.97
C ALA A 170 7.49 2.63 1.34
N TRP A 171 6.78 3.63 1.86
CA TRP A 171 6.67 4.94 1.23
C TRP A 171 6.70 6.06 2.27
N HIS A 172 7.89 6.61 2.50
CA HIS A 172 8.13 7.67 3.48
C HIS A 172 8.63 8.94 2.79
N ILE A 173 7.78 9.57 2.00
CA ILE A 173 8.17 10.75 1.22
C ILE A 173 8.42 12.00 2.07
N ASP A 174 7.78 12.11 3.24
CA ASP A 174 7.76 13.33 4.04
C ASP A 174 8.38 13.30 5.46
N PRO A 175 8.74 12.16 6.09
CA PRO A 175 9.50 12.17 7.35
C PRO A 175 10.83 12.92 7.24
N PHE A 176 11.21 13.63 8.30
CA PHE A 176 12.39 14.51 8.31
C PHE A 176 13.68 13.75 8.65
N GLY A 177 14.16 12.98 7.69
CA GLY A 177 15.27 12.05 7.88
C GLY A 177 14.77 10.63 8.16
N HIS A 178 15.65 9.65 8.03
CA HIS A 178 15.28 8.24 8.01
C HIS A 178 16.11 7.41 8.97
N ALA A 179 15.44 6.61 9.79
CA ALA A 179 16.07 5.77 10.79
C ALA A 179 16.44 4.42 10.19
N ARG A 180 17.65 3.95 10.51
CA ARG A 180 18.11 2.61 10.14
C ARG A 180 17.15 1.54 10.67
N GLU A 181 16.55 1.76 11.84
CA GLU A 181 15.59 0.82 12.45
C GLU A 181 14.32 0.65 11.61
N HIS A 182 13.79 1.72 10.99
CA HIS A 182 12.62 1.61 10.10
C HIS A 182 12.89 0.72 8.89
N ALA A 183 14.04 0.89 8.24
CA ALA A 183 14.45 -0.01 7.16
C ALA A 183 14.56 -1.47 7.63
N SER A 184 15.08 -1.71 8.85
CA SER A 184 15.17 -3.06 9.41
C SER A 184 13.78 -3.64 9.71
N ILE A 185 12.84 -2.84 10.20
CA ILE A 185 11.46 -3.26 10.48
C ILE A 185 10.74 -3.58 9.16
N PHE A 186 10.84 -2.72 8.15
CA PHE A 186 10.20 -2.96 6.85
C PHE A 186 10.72 -4.23 6.17
N ALA A 187 12.03 -4.47 6.19
CA ALA A 187 12.60 -5.72 5.67
C ALA A 187 12.01 -6.95 6.39
N GLN A 188 11.92 -6.92 7.72
CA GLN A 188 11.35 -8.00 8.52
C GLN A 188 9.83 -8.17 8.33
N MET A 189 9.11 -7.10 7.95
CA MET A 189 7.70 -7.15 7.56
C MET A 189 7.49 -7.73 6.15
N GLY A 190 8.56 -7.99 5.40
CA GLY A 190 8.52 -8.56 4.06
C GLY A 190 8.30 -7.53 2.95
N TYR A 191 8.70 -6.28 3.18
CA TYR A 191 8.79 -5.27 2.12
C TYR A 191 9.98 -5.55 1.21
N ASP A 192 9.79 -5.33 -0.09
CA ASP A 192 10.82 -5.54 -1.10
C ASP A 192 11.61 -4.24 -1.38
N GLY A 193 10.99 -3.09 -1.14
CA GLY A 193 11.63 -1.79 -1.37
C GLY A 193 11.11 -0.67 -0.47
N PHE A 194 11.89 0.39 -0.35
CA PHE A 194 11.62 1.57 0.46
C PHE A 194 11.97 2.84 -0.30
N PHE A 195 11.00 3.73 -0.41
CA PHE A 195 11.16 4.99 -1.14
C PHE A 195 10.93 6.16 -0.19
N PHE A 196 11.82 7.15 -0.24
CA PHE A 196 11.67 8.36 0.55
C PHE A 196 12.22 9.60 -0.15
N GLY A 197 11.76 10.78 0.26
CA GLY A 197 12.05 12.04 -0.43
C GLY A 197 13.04 12.95 0.27
N ARG A 198 13.08 12.94 1.62
CA ARG A 198 13.87 13.90 2.39
C ARG A 198 15.22 13.29 2.79
N LEU A 199 16.30 13.87 2.29
CA LEU A 199 17.67 13.57 2.73
C LEU A 199 18.46 14.87 2.80
N ASP A 200 19.60 14.83 3.49
CA ASP A 200 20.51 15.98 3.53
C ASP A 200 20.88 16.42 2.10
N TYR A 201 20.85 17.73 1.84
CA TYR A 201 21.06 18.27 0.50
C TYR A 201 22.48 18.02 -0.04
N GLN A 202 23.49 17.93 0.83
CA GLN A 202 24.86 17.58 0.44
C GLN A 202 24.94 16.12 0.02
N ASP A 203 24.27 15.22 0.77
CA ASP A 203 24.18 13.81 0.40
C ASP A 203 23.40 13.61 -0.90
N LYS A 204 22.29 14.34 -1.11
CA LYS A 204 21.54 14.35 -2.38
C LYS A 204 22.43 14.75 -3.55
N ALA A 205 23.14 15.87 -3.44
CA ALA A 205 24.03 16.36 -4.49
C ALA A 205 25.15 15.35 -4.80
N ARG A 206 25.74 14.74 -3.76
CA ARG A 206 26.76 13.70 -3.89
C ARG A 206 26.20 12.48 -4.63
N ARG A 207 25.07 11.92 -4.18
CA ARG A 207 24.43 10.73 -4.77
C ARG A 207 23.99 10.94 -6.20
N MET A 208 23.45 12.11 -6.54
CA MET A 208 23.12 12.45 -7.93
C MET A 208 24.37 12.45 -8.83
N LYS A 209 25.50 12.96 -8.33
CA LYS A 209 26.78 12.98 -9.06
C LYS A 209 27.40 11.59 -9.18
N THR A 210 27.31 10.78 -8.13
CA THR A 210 27.90 9.43 -8.07
C THR A 210 26.99 8.33 -8.59
N LYS A 211 25.74 8.64 -8.96
CA LYS A 211 24.71 7.68 -9.38
C LYS A 211 24.34 6.66 -8.29
N GLU A 212 24.24 7.14 -7.05
CA GLU A 212 23.94 6.34 -5.84
C GLU A 212 22.60 6.75 -5.22
N MET A 213 21.63 7.13 -6.06
CA MET A 213 20.24 7.43 -5.67
C MET A 213 19.42 6.16 -5.40
N GLU A 214 20.00 4.99 -5.64
CA GLU A 214 19.42 3.68 -5.38
C GLU A 214 20.50 2.84 -4.70
N MET A 215 20.15 2.13 -3.63
CA MET A 215 21.09 1.26 -2.92
C MET A 215 20.38 0.10 -2.23
N LEU A 216 21.13 -0.95 -1.91
CA LEU A 216 20.69 -1.95 -0.94
C LEU A 216 21.07 -1.45 0.46
N TRP A 217 20.08 -1.08 1.27
CA TRP A 217 20.31 -0.62 2.63
C TRP A 217 20.35 -1.80 3.59
N ARG A 218 21.54 -2.14 4.08
CA ARG A 218 21.72 -3.09 5.18
C ARG A 218 21.44 -2.41 6.52
N ALA A 219 20.28 -2.72 7.08
CA ALA A 219 19.71 -1.99 8.20
C ALA A 219 20.04 -2.60 9.58
N SER A 220 20.69 -3.76 9.63
CA SER A 220 21.11 -4.38 10.89
C SER A 220 22.52 -4.93 10.82
N GLU A 221 23.30 -4.69 11.88
CA GLU A 221 24.60 -5.31 12.10
C GLU A 221 24.48 -6.68 12.78
N SER A 222 23.33 -6.95 13.42
CA SER A 222 23.10 -8.17 14.20
C SER A 222 22.35 -9.24 13.41
N LEU A 223 21.42 -8.86 12.54
CA LEU A 223 20.64 -9.81 11.75
C LEU A 223 21.47 -10.29 10.54
N THR A 224 21.40 -11.60 10.29
CA THR A 224 22.08 -12.22 9.15
C THR A 224 21.40 -11.80 7.84
N PRO A 225 22.16 -11.34 6.82
CA PRO A 225 21.61 -11.08 5.50
C PRO A 225 20.85 -12.30 4.93
N PRO A 226 19.76 -12.08 4.19
CA PRO A 226 19.19 -10.78 3.78
C PRO A 226 18.10 -10.24 4.72
N LEU A 227 17.99 -10.72 5.96
CA LEU A 227 16.82 -10.45 6.84
C LEU A 227 16.52 -8.96 7.11
N ALA A 228 17.54 -8.10 7.00
CA ALA A 228 17.42 -6.66 7.20
C ALA A 228 18.02 -5.86 6.02
N ASP A 229 18.07 -6.47 4.84
CA ASP A 229 18.51 -5.80 3.62
C ASP A 229 17.27 -5.31 2.85
N LEU A 230 17.18 -4.01 2.60
CA LEU A 230 16.03 -3.39 1.93
C LEU A 230 16.46 -2.53 0.74
N PHE A 231 15.92 -2.80 -0.45
CA PHE A 231 16.19 -1.96 -1.60
C PHE A 231 15.63 -0.56 -1.36
N THR A 232 16.47 0.46 -1.48
CA THR A 232 16.14 1.82 -1.06
C THR A 232 16.37 2.79 -2.19
N VAL A 233 15.37 3.62 -2.46
CA VAL A 233 15.40 4.63 -3.51
C VAL A 233 15.17 6.02 -2.90
N PHE A 234 16.12 6.90 -3.18
CA PHE A 234 16.06 8.31 -2.81
C PHE A 234 15.32 9.06 -3.92
N GLN A 235 14.09 9.51 -3.64
CA GLN A 235 13.28 10.22 -4.60
C GLN A 235 13.78 11.65 -4.81
N ILE A 236 13.73 12.11 -6.06
CA ILE A 236 13.87 13.52 -6.38
C ILE A 236 12.46 14.11 -6.26
N LEU A 237 12.07 14.50 -5.05
CA LEU A 237 10.91 15.37 -4.90
C LEU A 237 11.28 16.78 -5.42
N PRO A 238 10.39 17.40 -6.23
CA PRO A 238 10.59 18.75 -6.76
C PRO A 238 10.57 19.82 -5.67
#